data_AF-A0A6B3G6V1-F1
#
_entry.id   AF-A0A6B3G6V1-F1
#
_cell.length_a   1.000
_cell.length_b   1.000
_cell.length_c   1.000
_cell.angle_alpha   90.00
_cell.angle_beta   90.00
_cell.angle_gamma   90.00
#
_symmetry.space_group_name_H-M   'P 1'
#
loop_
_entity.id
_entity.type
_entity.pdbx_description
1 polymer ?
#
loop_
_entity_poly.entity_id
_entity_poly.type
_entity_poly.pdbx_seq_one_letter_code
_entity_poly.pdbx_strand_id
1 'polypeptide(L)'
;DRWIIMKAVHHIVSDAISTFTFIEELLAIYEALRRNQEPQLPPVEARYLDFLNQQNAFLAGPEAAGMLDYWRSHLPAEVPLLDLPVDRPRPA
;
A
#
# COMPACT_ATOMS: atom_id res chain seq x y z
N ASP A 1 3.91 -34.64 7.19
CA ASP A 1 4.16 -33.29 7.74
C ASP A 1 4.36 -32.26 6.64
N ARG A 2 3.27 -31.65 6.16
CA ARG A 2 3.32 -30.46 5.27
C ARG A 2 2.18 -29.55 5.64
N TRP A 3 2.46 -28.25 5.68
CA TRP A 3 1.50 -27.22 6.03
C TRP A 3 1.51 -26.13 4.96
N ILE A 4 0.35 -25.54 4.69
CA ILE A 4 0.18 -24.42 3.78
C ILE A 4 -0.59 -23.33 4.53
N ILE A 5 -0.07 -22.11 4.48
CA ILE A 5 -0.77 -20.91 4.94
C ILE A 5 -0.99 -20.03 3.71
N MET A 6 -2.22 -19.59 3.51
CA MET A 6 -2.60 -18.68 2.43
C MET A 6 -3.08 -17.36 3.03
N LYS A 7 -2.44 -16.27 2.63
CA LYS A 7 -2.90 -14.90 2.88
C LYS A 7 -3.42 -14.32 1.56
N ALA A 8 -4.67 -13.89 1.57
CA ALA A 8 -5.26 -13.10 0.51
C ALA A 8 -5.91 -11.87 1.13
N VAL A 9 -5.57 -10.69 0.61
CA VAL A 9 -6.08 -9.41 1.09
C VAL A 9 -6.39 -8.54 -0.11
N HIS A 10 -7.45 -7.72 -0.01
CA HIS A 10 -7.78 -6.78 -1.06
C HIS A 10 -6.75 -5.64 -1.10
N HIS A 11 -6.27 -5.25 -2.28
CA HIS A 11 -5.26 -4.19 -2.42
C HIS A 11 -5.66 -2.85 -1.82
N ILE A 12 -6.97 -2.60 -1.67
CA ILE A 12 -7.48 -1.37 -1.03
C ILE A 12 -7.03 -1.20 0.44
N VAL A 13 -6.64 -2.28 1.12
CA VAL A 13 -6.14 -2.23 2.51
C VAL A 13 -4.70 -2.69 2.64
N SER A 14 -4.01 -3.00 1.54
CA SER A 14 -2.63 -3.50 1.59
C SER A 14 -1.87 -3.28 0.29
N ASP A 15 -0.64 -2.82 0.46
CA ASP A 15 0.40 -2.72 -0.55
C ASP A 15 1.51 -3.77 -0.32
N ALA A 16 2.59 -3.68 -1.10
CA ALA A 16 3.73 -4.57 -0.96
C ALA A 16 4.41 -4.43 0.41
N ILE A 17 4.58 -3.21 0.91
CA ILE A 17 5.29 -2.92 2.17
C ILE A 17 4.52 -3.52 3.34
N SER A 18 3.24 -3.19 3.48
CA SER A 18 2.35 -3.73 4.51
C SER A 18 2.23 -5.26 4.46
N THR A 19 2.30 -5.87 3.27
CA THR A 19 2.32 -7.33 3.16
C THR A 19 3.59 -7.94 3.73
N PHE A 20 4.76 -7.36 3.48
CA PHE A 20 6.02 -7.85 4.06
C PHE A 20 6.06 -7.64 5.57
N THR A 21 5.69 -6.44 6.06
CA THR A 21 5.59 -6.16 7.49
C THR A 21 4.68 -7.16 8.21
N PHE A 22 3.50 -7.45 7.65
CA PHE A 22 2.59 -8.45 8.22
C PHE A 22 3.23 -9.84 8.33
N ILE A 23 3.95 -10.29 7.30
CA ILE A 23 4.57 -11.63 7.31
C ILE A 23 5.69 -11.68 8.35
N GLU A 24 6.54 -10.65 8.41
CA GLU A 24 7.63 -10.56 9.38
C GLU A 24 7.12 -10.56 10.81
N GLU A 25 6.13 -9.73 11.12
CA GLU A 25 5.53 -9.64 12.45
C GLU A 25 4.79 -10.92 12.83
N LEU A 26 4.06 -11.55 11.88
CA LEU A 26 3.40 -12.83 12.11
C LEU A 26 4.39 -13.92 12.51
N LEU A 27 5.53 -14.02 11.80
CA LEU A 27 6.56 -15.01 12.10
C LEU A 27 7.28 -14.71 13.43
N ALA A 28 7.53 -13.43 13.73
CA ALA A 28 8.12 -13.02 15.01
C ALA A 28 7.22 -13.38 16.20
N ILE A 29 5.92 -13.07 16.10
CA ILE A 29 4.93 -13.45 17.11
C ILE A 29 4.87 -14.97 17.23
N TYR A 30 4.76 -15.68 16.10
CA TYR A 30 4.68 -17.14 16.10
C TYR A 30 5.88 -17.78 16.82
N GLU A 31 7.10 -17.32 16.55
CA GLU A 31 8.30 -17.87 17.17
C GLU A 31 8.38 -17.59 18.68
N ALA A 32 7.95 -16.39 19.12
CA ALA A 32 7.88 -16.07 20.55
C ALA A 32 6.87 -16.97 21.27
N LEU A 33 5.67 -17.11 20.72
CA LEU A 33 4.63 -17.98 21.29
C LEU A 33 5.07 -19.45 21.31
N ARG A 34 5.74 -19.92 20.25
CA ARG A 34 6.30 -21.29 20.18
C ARG A 34 7.31 -21.56 21.31
N ARG A 35 8.01 -20.53 21.79
CA ARG A 35 8.99 -20.60 22.89
C ARG A 35 8.40 -20.29 24.27
N ASN A 36 7.07 -20.12 24.38
CA ASN A 36 6.40 -19.61 25.59
C ASN A 36 6.96 -18.27 26.07
N GLN A 37 7.35 -17.41 25.14
CA GLN A 37 7.83 -16.05 25.40
C GLN A 37 6.74 -15.04 25.02
N GLU A 38 6.75 -13.89 25.69
CA GLU A 38 5.88 -12.77 25.32
C GLU A 38 6.36 -12.16 23.99
N PRO A 39 5.48 -12.03 22.98
CA PRO A 39 5.84 -11.38 21.71
C PRO A 39 6.22 -9.92 21.92
N GLN A 40 7.33 -9.49 21.32
CA GLN A 40 7.80 -8.11 21.35
C GLN A 40 7.82 -7.56 19.93
N LEU A 41 6.97 -6.58 19.66
CA LEU A 41 6.96 -5.81 18.43
C LEU A 41 7.17 -4.33 18.74
N PRO A 42 7.70 -3.53 17.79
CA PRO A 42 7.68 -2.08 17.91
C PRO A 42 6.25 -1.58 18.14
N PRO A 43 6.05 -0.55 18.98
CA PRO A 43 4.73 0.04 19.15
C PRO A 43 4.25 0.65 17.83
N VAL A 44 2.96 0.54 17.55
CA VAL A 44 2.34 1.20 16.40
C VAL A 44 2.30 2.70 16.67
N GLU A 45 3.15 3.45 15.96
CA GLU A 45 3.30 4.91 16.19
C GLU A 45 2.16 5.74 15.60
N ALA A 46 1.49 5.23 14.57
CA ALA A 46 0.37 5.91 13.92
C ALA A 46 -0.64 4.90 13.36
N ARG A 47 -1.92 5.25 13.38
CA ARG A 47 -2.99 4.48 12.75
C ARG A 47 -3.22 5.02 11.34
N TYR A 48 -3.80 4.19 10.48
CA TYR A 48 -4.19 4.63 9.13
C TYR A 48 -5.16 5.82 9.13
N LEU A 49 -5.98 5.96 10.19
CA LEU A 49 -6.85 7.14 10.37
C LEU A 49 -6.05 8.44 10.52
N ASP A 50 -4.89 8.39 11.17
CA ASP A 50 -4.02 9.56 11.33
C ASP A 50 -3.47 10.00 9.97
N PHE A 51 -3.06 9.03 9.14
CA PHE A 51 -2.69 9.28 7.75
C PHE A 51 -3.85 9.90 6.93
N LEU A 52 -5.07 9.37 7.05
CA LEU A 52 -6.24 9.94 6.35
C LEU A 52 -6.51 11.39 6.77
N ASN A 53 -6.41 11.69 8.05
CA ASN A 53 -6.58 13.06 8.56
C ASN A 53 -5.51 14.00 8.00
N GLN A 54 -4.24 13.57 7.97
CA GLN A 54 -3.15 14.34 7.37
C GLN A 54 -3.34 14.56 5.88
N GLN A 55 -3.73 13.51 5.13
CA GLN A 55 -4.02 13.61 3.70
C GLN A 55 -5.15 14.60 3.42
N ASN A 56 -6.25 14.54 4.17
CA ASN A 56 -7.37 15.46 4.01
C ASN A 56 -6.98 16.90 4.30
N ALA A 57 -6.19 17.13 5.35
CA ALA A 57 -5.67 18.45 5.68
C ALA A 57 -4.76 19.00 4.57
N PHE A 58 -3.86 18.17 4.02
CA PHE A 58 -3.02 18.52 2.88
C PHE A 58 -3.85 18.89 1.66
N LEU A 59 -4.83 18.04 1.29
CA LEU A 59 -5.70 18.26 0.13
C LEU A 59 -6.58 19.51 0.25
N ALA A 60 -6.93 19.91 1.48
CA ALA A 60 -7.64 21.15 1.75
C ALA A 60 -6.72 22.39 1.77
N GLY A 61 -5.40 22.20 1.77
CA GLY A 61 -4.40 23.26 1.84
C GLY A 61 -3.96 23.81 0.47
N PRO A 62 -3.30 24.98 0.45
CA PRO A 62 -2.82 25.61 -0.79
C PRO A 62 -1.73 24.81 -1.50
N GLU A 63 -0.98 23.97 -0.77
CA GLU A 63 0.08 23.12 -1.31
C GLU A 63 -0.46 22.09 -2.32
N ALA A 64 -1.69 21.60 -2.11
CA ALA A 64 -2.35 20.68 -3.03
C ALA A 64 -2.62 21.33 -4.39
N ALA A 65 -2.94 22.64 -4.43
CA ALA A 65 -3.13 23.37 -5.68
C ALA A 65 -1.81 23.48 -6.47
N GLY A 66 -0.70 23.78 -5.79
CA GLY A 66 0.62 23.82 -6.43
C GLY A 66 1.04 22.46 -7.00
N MET A 67 0.78 21.38 -6.27
CA MET A 67 1.01 20.00 -6.74
C MET A 67 0.16 19.68 -7.98
N LEU A 68 -1.11 20.10 -7.98
CA LEU A 68 -2.01 19.90 -9.11
C LEU A 68 -1.54 20.66 -10.36
N ASP A 69 -1.13 21.92 -10.21
CA ASP A 69 -0.63 22.73 -11.31
C ASP A 69 0.69 22.19 -11.88
N TYR A 70 1.57 21.68 -11.00
CA TYR A 70 2.76 20.95 -11.42
C TYR A 70 2.40 19.76 -12.31
N TRP A 71 1.51 18.87 -11.87
CA TRP A 71 1.16 17.69 -12.67
C TRP A 71 0.44 18.05 -13.97
N ARG A 72 -0.43 19.07 -13.97
CA ARG A 72 -1.09 19.56 -15.19
C ARG A 72 -0.13 20.13 -16.22
N SER A 73 0.95 20.76 -15.78
CA SER A 73 1.97 21.31 -16.69
C SER A 73 2.93 20.25 -17.24
N HIS A 74 3.09 19.11 -16.56
CA HIS A 74 4.02 18.05 -16.94
C HIS A 74 3.37 16.88 -17.68
N LEU A 75 2.09 16.61 -17.43
CA LEU A 75 1.38 15.51 -18.07
C LEU A 75 0.64 16.00 -19.32
N PRO A 76 0.65 15.22 -20.41
CA PRO A 76 -0.13 15.56 -21.59
C PRO A 76 -1.63 15.48 -21.27
N ALA A 77 -2.42 16.31 -21.95
CA ALA A 77 -3.89 16.29 -21.82
C ALA A 77 -4.49 14.94 -22.24
N GLU A 78 -3.84 14.25 -23.18
CA GLU A 78 -4.18 12.90 -23.60
C GLU A 78 -2.97 11.98 -23.45
N VAL A 79 -3.16 10.85 -22.77
CA VAL A 79 -2.13 9.82 -22.64
C VAL A 79 -2.13 8.97 -23.91
N PRO A 80 -1.04 8.95 -24.70
CA PRO A 80 -0.99 8.14 -25.91
C PRO A 80 -1.09 6.67 -25.55
N LEU A 81 -1.81 5.91 -26.38
CA LEU A 81 -1.78 4.45 -26.31
C LEU A 81 -0.36 3.97 -26.63
N LEU A 82 0.16 3.10 -25.78
CA LEU A 82 1.41 2.41 -26.07
C LEU A 82 1.12 1.35 -27.15
N ASP A 83 1.84 1.42 -28.26
CA ASP A 83 1.78 0.42 -29.35
C ASP A 83 2.59 -0.82 -28.97
N LEU A 84 2.18 -1.46 -27.88
CA LEU A 84 2.76 -2.71 -27.43
C LEU A 84 2.11 -3.86 -28.20
N PRO A 85 2.85 -4.95 -28.50
CA PRO A 85 2.25 -6.15 -29.06
C PRO A 85 1.10 -6.64 -28.19
N VAL A 86 -0.10 -6.77 -28.78
CA VAL A 86 -1.30 -7.27 -28.08
C VAL A 86 -1.85 -8.52 -28.77
N ASP A 87 -2.25 -9.51 -27.96
CA ASP A 87 -2.91 -10.72 -28.46
C ASP A 87 -4.36 -10.48 -28.88
N ARG A 88 -4.99 -9.44 -28.33
CA ARG A 88 -6.39 -9.05 -28.56
C ARG A 88 -6.53 -7.53 -28.57
N PRO A 89 -7.47 -6.97 -29.34
CA PRO A 89 -7.74 -5.53 -29.31
C PRO A 89 -8.20 -5.10 -27.91
N ARG A 90 -7.86 -3.86 -27.53
CA ARG A 90 -8.34 -3.25 -26.29
C ARG A 90 -9.87 -3.19 -26.30
N PRO A 91 -10.58 -3.64 -25.25
CA PRO A 91 -12.02 -3.45 -25.13
C PRO A 91 -12.38 -1.96 -25.18
N ALA A 92 -13.49 -1.63 -25.87
CA ALA A 92 -14.04 -0.27 -25.95
C ALA A 92 -14.74 0.13 -24.65
#